data_AF-A0A1M3F2R1-F1
#
_entry.id   AF-A0A1M3F2R1-F1
#
_cell.length_a   1.000
_cell.length_b   1.000
_cell.length_c   1.000
_cell.angle_alpha   90.00
_cell.angle_beta   90.00
_cell.angle_gamma   90.00
#
_symmetry.space_group_name_H-M   'P 1'
#
loop_
_entity.id
_entity.type
_entity.pdbx_description
1 polymer ?
#
loop_
_entity_poly.entity_id
_entity_poly.type
_entity_poly.pdbx_seq_one_letter_code
_entity_poly.pdbx_strand_id
1 'polypeptide(L)'
;MWKQVLATAASASVLVAGIAAPGAGAAGPGDAASRAAADMVAGGADERTGVAAPVRSIQTATVMIEQREVALEQAAAARRAAEEAAAAAARAAAEEAARVAAAQAAAQAAAAQAAAEQAAAEQVAAAQAAAQAAQRTAKVATPPRLAPPPRPPAPPKPPPGPTIAWSTTVVDTGGQEAVNRCLGGLTHWFEDVDGKPYYPIHRACGGMPVLALRLGDHVRIDGIVWVVTDRRDVPKGSRYDAAAGLDGQILVQTCLRDDATMRIVALTAA
;
A
#
# COMPACT_ATOMS: atom_id res chain seq x y z
N MET A 1 43.08 -9.09 11.36
CA MET A 1 42.46 -10.43 11.36
C MET A 1 41.14 -10.34 10.63
N TRP A 2 41.09 -10.95 9.44
CA TRP A 2 39.98 -10.95 8.51
C TRP A 2 38.82 -11.82 9.02
N LYS A 3 37.58 -11.37 8.82
CA LYS A 3 36.43 -12.27 8.65
C LYS A 3 35.60 -11.76 7.48
N GLN A 4 35.76 -12.45 6.36
CA GLN A 4 34.86 -12.39 5.21
C GLN A 4 33.47 -12.84 5.66
N VAL A 5 32.46 -11.99 5.48
CA VAL A 5 31.05 -12.42 5.52
C VAL A 5 30.63 -12.63 4.08
N LEU A 6 30.59 -13.90 3.68
CA LEU A 6 29.96 -14.37 2.45
C LEU A 6 28.45 -14.18 2.58
N ALA A 7 27.90 -13.19 1.87
CA ALA A 7 26.47 -13.11 1.62
C ALA A 7 26.12 -14.09 0.50
N THR A 8 25.57 -15.24 0.87
CA THR A 8 25.04 -16.23 -0.06
C THR A 8 23.72 -15.71 -0.62
N ALA A 9 23.76 -15.12 -1.81
CA ALA A 9 22.56 -14.84 -2.58
C ALA A 9 21.97 -16.18 -3.06
N ALA A 10 20.95 -16.66 -2.37
CA ALA A 10 20.14 -17.78 -2.84
C ALA A 10 19.32 -17.32 -4.04
N SER A 11 19.80 -17.58 -5.25
CA SER A 11 19.02 -17.48 -6.47
C SER A 11 17.92 -18.55 -6.41
N ALA A 12 16.72 -18.13 -6.02
CA ALA A 12 15.51 -18.93 -6.21
C ALA A 12 15.18 -18.94 -7.70
N SER A 13 15.77 -19.89 -8.44
CA SER A 13 15.27 -20.29 -9.74
C SER A 13 13.87 -20.87 -9.56
N VAL A 14 12.85 -20.04 -9.74
CA VAL A 14 11.49 -20.50 -9.94
C VAL A 14 11.47 -21.22 -11.28
N LEU A 15 11.63 -22.54 -11.23
CA LEU A 15 11.20 -23.44 -12.29
C LEU A 15 9.72 -23.16 -12.53
N VAL A 16 9.42 -22.45 -13.61
CA VAL A 16 8.08 -22.45 -14.21
C VAL A 16 7.85 -23.88 -14.67
N ALA A 17 7.22 -24.68 -13.81
CA ALA A 17 6.70 -25.98 -14.16
C ALA A 17 5.76 -25.79 -15.35
N GLY A 18 6.12 -26.39 -16.49
CA GLY A 18 5.30 -26.43 -17.68
C GLY A 18 3.93 -26.95 -17.33
N ILE A 19 2.92 -26.11 -17.48
CA ILE A 19 1.52 -26.49 -17.40
C ILE A 19 1.28 -27.37 -18.61
N ALA A 20 1.27 -28.68 -18.38
CA ALA A 20 0.88 -29.67 -19.34
C ALA A 20 -0.52 -29.30 -19.86
N ALA A 21 -0.62 -29.09 -21.17
CA ALA A 21 -1.88 -28.90 -21.84
C ALA A 21 -2.80 -30.09 -21.52
N PRO A 22 -4.06 -29.89 -21.11
CA PRO A 22 -5.01 -30.98 -21.01
C PRO A 22 -5.25 -31.53 -22.42
N GLY A 23 -4.74 -32.74 -22.65
CA GLY A 23 -5.09 -33.58 -23.79
C GLY A 23 -6.56 -33.98 -23.69
N ALA A 24 -7.44 -33.09 -24.13
CA ALA A 24 -8.84 -33.39 -24.38
C ALA A 24 -8.94 -34.08 -25.74
N GLY A 25 -8.78 -35.40 -25.74
CA GLY A 25 -9.25 -36.27 -26.82
C GLY A 25 -10.78 -36.21 -26.88
N ALA A 26 -11.33 -35.15 -27.46
CA ALA A 26 -12.72 -35.12 -27.87
C ALA A 26 -12.82 -35.89 -29.18
N ALA A 27 -13.29 -37.14 -29.10
CA ALA A 27 -13.79 -37.86 -30.25
C ALA A 27 -14.87 -36.99 -30.91
N GLY A 28 -14.58 -36.46 -32.09
CA GLY A 28 -15.50 -35.61 -32.83
C GLY A 28 -16.77 -36.38 -33.23
N PRO A 29 -17.93 -35.72 -33.28
CA PRO A 29 -19.21 -36.33 -33.68
C PRO A 29 -19.29 -36.80 -35.16
N GLY A 30 -18.16 -36.85 -35.88
CA GLY A 30 -18.09 -37.19 -37.29
C GLY A 30 -18.30 -38.67 -37.62
N ASP A 31 -18.00 -39.59 -36.69
CA ASP A 31 -17.99 -41.03 -37.01
C ASP A 31 -19.36 -41.73 -36.91
N ALA A 32 -20.35 -41.10 -36.28
CA ALA A 32 -21.70 -41.67 -36.16
C ALA A 32 -22.57 -41.41 -37.40
N ALA A 33 -22.38 -40.27 -38.08
CA ALA A 33 -23.16 -39.92 -39.27
C ALA A 33 -22.74 -40.73 -40.51
N SER A 34 -21.47 -41.12 -40.62
CA SER A 34 -20.97 -41.86 -41.79
C SER A 34 -21.41 -43.32 -41.87
N ARG A 35 -21.89 -43.93 -40.77
CA ARG A 35 -22.38 -45.33 -40.78
C ARG A 35 -23.86 -45.47 -41.14
N ALA A 36 -24.66 -44.42 -40.98
CA ALA A 36 -26.08 -44.47 -41.34
C ALA A 36 -26.34 -44.32 -42.85
N ALA A 37 -25.41 -43.72 -43.60
CA ALA A 37 -25.56 -43.51 -45.05
C ALA A 37 -25.26 -44.77 -45.89
N ALA A 38 -24.61 -45.79 -45.33
CA ALA A 38 -24.25 -47.00 -46.07
C ALA A 38 -25.41 -48.02 -46.19
N ASP A 39 -26.46 -47.90 -45.37
CA ASP A 39 -27.51 -48.92 -45.27
C ASP A 39 -28.81 -48.59 -46.05
N MET A 40 -28.86 -47.47 -46.78
CA MET A 40 -30.05 -47.06 -47.55
C MET A 40 -29.97 -47.28 -49.07
N VAL A 41 -28.92 -47.93 -49.59
CA VAL A 41 -28.75 -48.14 -51.06
C VAL A 41 -29.28 -49.50 -51.55
N ALA A 42 -29.76 -50.39 -50.66
CA ALA A 42 -30.17 -51.74 -51.03
C ALA A 42 -31.68 -52.01 -50.89
N GLY A 43 -32.54 -51.22 -51.55
CA GLY A 43 -33.97 -51.49 -51.54
C GLY A 43 -34.77 -50.84 -52.66
N GLY A 44 -35.12 -51.64 -53.67
CA GLY A 44 -36.34 -51.43 -54.47
C GLY A 44 -36.17 -50.75 -55.84
N ALA A 45 -35.74 -51.53 -56.84
CA ALA A 45 -36.07 -51.24 -58.23
C ALA A 45 -37.53 -51.66 -58.48
N ASP A 46 -38.47 -50.70 -58.41
CA ASP A 46 -39.83 -50.87 -58.93
C ASP A 46 -39.97 -50.06 -60.22
N GLU A 47 -40.11 -50.79 -61.32
CA GLU A 47 -39.91 -50.36 -62.70
C GLU A 47 -41.26 -50.03 -63.36
N ARG A 48 -42.07 -49.17 -62.72
CA ARG A 48 -43.34 -48.72 -63.30
C ARG A 48 -43.57 -47.22 -63.12
N THR A 49 -43.85 -46.58 -64.26
CA THR A 49 -44.29 -45.19 -64.49
C THR A 49 -43.17 -44.16 -64.67
N GLY A 50 -42.71 -44.04 -65.92
CA GLY A 50 -42.06 -42.83 -66.41
C GLY A 50 -43.01 -41.63 -66.31
N VAL A 51 -42.43 -40.44 -66.12
CA VAL A 51 -43.02 -39.08 -66.14
C VAL A 51 -43.23 -38.39 -64.76
N ALA A 52 -43.16 -39.05 -63.59
CA ALA A 52 -43.29 -38.36 -62.27
C ALA A 52 -41.97 -38.13 -61.49
N ALA A 53 -40.83 -38.60 -61.99
CA ALA A 53 -39.55 -38.57 -61.29
C ALA A 53 -38.87 -37.19 -61.09
N PRO A 54 -39.02 -36.16 -61.95
CA PRO A 54 -38.18 -34.96 -61.84
C PRO A 54 -38.62 -33.95 -60.76
N VAL A 55 -39.84 -34.04 -60.21
CA VAL A 55 -40.33 -33.07 -59.22
C VAL A 55 -39.88 -33.41 -57.79
N ARG A 56 -39.75 -34.69 -57.45
CA ARG A 56 -39.28 -35.13 -56.12
C ARG A 56 -37.79 -34.85 -55.90
N SER A 57 -36.97 -34.85 -56.95
CA SER A 57 -35.53 -34.56 -56.85
C SER A 57 -35.25 -33.10 -56.52
N ILE A 58 -36.09 -32.17 -57.00
CA ILE A 58 -35.93 -30.72 -56.73
C ILE A 58 -36.26 -30.40 -55.28
N GLN A 59 -37.35 -30.97 -54.74
CA GLN A 59 -37.74 -30.75 -53.33
C GLN A 59 -36.67 -31.24 -52.35
N THR A 60 -36.01 -32.36 -52.66
CA THR A 60 -34.93 -32.91 -51.82
C THR A 60 -33.69 -32.01 -51.82
N ALA A 61 -33.34 -31.41 -52.97
CA ALA A 61 -32.21 -30.50 -53.08
C ALA A 61 -32.40 -29.21 -52.26
N THR A 62 -33.61 -28.64 -52.24
CA THR A 62 -33.91 -27.43 -51.46
C THR A 62 -33.74 -27.67 -49.95
N VAL A 63 -34.25 -28.78 -49.42
CA VAL A 63 -34.11 -29.11 -47.99
C VAL A 63 -32.63 -29.30 -47.60
N MET A 64 -31.82 -29.92 -48.46
CA MET A 64 -30.39 -30.08 -48.20
C MET A 64 -29.62 -28.75 -48.21
N ILE A 65 -30.05 -27.78 -49.03
CA ILE A 65 -29.47 -26.44 -49.06
C ILE A 65 -29.80 -25.69 -47.75
N GLU A 66 -31.08 -25.68 -47.34
CA GLU A 66 -31.50 -25.02 -46.09
C GLU A 66 -30.82 -25.63 -44.86
N GLN A 67 -30.70 -26.96 -44.78
CA GLN A 67 -30.00 -27.64 -43.70
C GLN A 67 -28.50 -27.29 -43.66
N ARG A 68 -27.86 -27.13 -44.83
CA ARG A 68 -26.46 -26.70 -44.92
C ARG A 68 -26.27 -25.27 -44.44
N GLU A 69 -27.18 -24.36 -44.78
CA GLU A 69 -27.13 -22.96 -44.31
C GLU A 69 -27.26 -22.89 -42.78
N VAL A 70 -28.23 -23.58 -42.20
CA VAL A 70 -28.39 -23.69 -40.74
C VAL A 70 -27.14 -24.28 -40.09
N ALA A 71 -26.54 -25.34 -40.66
CA ALA A 71 -25.32 -25.93 -40.13
C ALA A 71 -24.12 -24.97 -40.19
N LEU A 72 -24.01 -24.15 -41.24
CA LEU A 72 -22.97 -23.12 -41.36
C LEU A 72 -23.15 -22.00 -40.35
N GLU A 73 -24.39 -21.55 -40.13
CA GLU A 73 -24.70 -20.54 -39.12
C GLU A 73 -24.41 -21.04 -37.71
N GLN A 74 -24.80 -22.28 -37.39
CA GLN A 74 -24.48 -22.93 -36.13
C GLN A 74 -22.96 -23.08 -35.93
N ALA A 75 -22.22 -23.47 -36.97
CA ALA A 75 -20.77 -23.56 -36.91
C ALA A 75 -20.10 -22.18 -36.73
N ALA A 76 -20.66 -21.12 -37.32
CA ALA A 76 -20.17 -19.75 -37.11
C ALA A 76 -20.48 -19.25 -35.68
N ALA A 77 -21.67 -19.55 -35.16
CA ALA A 77 -22.03 -19.24 -33.78
C ALA A 77 -21.14 -19.97 -32.77
N ALA A 78 -20.86 -21.26 -33.00
CA ALA A 78 -19.96 -22.04 -32.16
C ALA A 78 -18.52 -21.47 -32.15
N ARG A 79 -18.02 -21.00 -33.30
CA ARG A 79 -16.71 -20.33 -33.37
C ARG A 79 -16.68 -19.02 -32.59
N ARG A 80 -17.69 -18.16 -32.74
CA ARG A 80 -17.81 -16.92 -31.95
C ARG A 80 -17.85 -17.21 -30.45
N ALA A 81 -18.65 -18.19 -30.04
CA ALA A 81 -18.72 -18.60 -28.63
C ALA A 81 -17.36 -19.12 -28.11
N ALA A 82 -16.62 -19.88 -28.91
CA ALA A 82 -15.29 -20.36 -28.56
C ALA A 82 -14.26 -19.22 -28.44
N GLU A 83 -14.30 -18.23 -29.34
CA GLU A 83 -13.45 -17.04 -29.29
C GLU A 83 -13.75 -16.18 -28.06
N GLU A 84 -15.03 -15.96 -27.74
CA GLU A 84 -15.45 -15.23 -26.53
C GLU A 84 -15.02 -15.95 -25.24
N ALA A 85 -15.17 -17.28 -25.20
CA ALA A 85 -14.71 -18.09 -24.07
C ALA A 85 -13.18 -18.03 -23.91
N ALA A 86 -12.43 -18.10 -25.01
CA ALA A 86 -10.96 -17.95 -24.98
C ALA A 86 -10.54 -16.55 -24.50
N ALA A 87 -11.23 -15.49 -24.96
CA ALA A 87 -10.97 -14.13 -24.50
C ALA A 87 -11.30 -13.95 -23.01
N ALA A 88 -12.39 -14.56 -22.51
CA ALA A 88 -12.73 -14.55 -21.09
C ALA A 88 -11.66 -15.28 -20.25
N ALA A 89 -11.20 -16.45 -20.69
CA ALA A 89 -10.13 -17.19 -20.03
C ALA A 89 -8.82 -16.40 -20.00
N ALA A 90 -8.45 -15.72 -21.09
CA ALA A 90 -7.27 -14.87 -21.15
C ALA A 90 -7.34 -13.68 -20.19
N ARG A 91 -8.51 -13.03 -20.06
CA ARG A 91 -8.73 -11.96 -19.08
C ARG A 91 -8.61 -12.46 -17.64
N ALA A 92 -9.20 -13.61 -17.32
CA ALA A 92 -9.09 -14.20 -15.99
C ALA A 92 -7.63 -14.57 -15.64
N ALA A 93 -6.88 -15.12 -16.60
CA ALA A 93 -5.46 -15.40 -16.41
C ALA A 93 -4.63 -14.13 -16.21
N ALA A 94 -4.93 -13.05 -16.94
CA ALA A 94 -4.25 -11.77 -16.78
C ALA A 94 -4.55 -11.12 -15.42
N GLU A 95 -5.79 -11.19 -14.95
CA GLU A 95 -6.18 -10.70 -13.62
C GLU A 95 -5.45 -11.47 -12.51
N GLU A 96 -5.38 -12.80 -12.61
CA GLU A 96 -4.65 -13.62 -11.65
C GLU A 96 -3.15 -13.32 -11.67
N ALA A 97 -2.55 -13.18 -12.84
CA ALA A 97 -1.15 -12.78 -12.97
C ALA A 97 -0.89 -11.40 -12.34
N ALA A 98 -1.81 -10.44 -12.50
CA ALA A 98 -1.72 -9.13 -11.86
C ALA A 98 -1.83 -9.22 -10.34
N ARG A 99 -2.72 -10.07 -9.80
CA ARG A 99 -2.82 -10.32 -8.35
C ARG A 99 -1.54 -10.90 -7.78
N VAL A 100 -0.97 -11.90 -8.45
CA VAL A 100 0.30 -12.52 -8.04
C VAL A 100 1.45 -11.50 -8.08
N ALA A 101 1.54 -10.70 -9.14
CA ALA A 101 2.55 -9.65 -9.26
C ALA A 101 2.41 -8.58 -8.14
N ALA A 102 1.19 -8.15 -7.83
CA ALA A 102 0.93 -7.22 -6.74
C ALA A 102 1.31 -7.81 -5.38
N ALA A 103 1.00 -9.08 -5.12
CA ALA A 103 1.38 -9.77 -3.89
C ALA A 103 2.91 -9.88 -3.75
N GLN A 104 3.62 -10.17 -4.84
CA GLN A 104 5.09 -10.21 -4.85
C GLN A 104 5.71 -8.83 -4.58
N ALA A 105 5.17 -7.76 -5.19
CA ALA A 105 5.61 -6.40 -4.94
C ALA A 105 5.39 -5.97 -3.48
N ALA A 106 4.23 -6.32 -2.90
CA ALA A 106 3.95 -6.06 -1.50
C ALA A 106 4.91 -6.82 -0.56
N ALA A 107 5.22 -8.08 -0.87
CA ALA A 107 6.19 -8.87 -0.10
C ALA A 107 7.61 -8.27 -0.15
N GLN A 108 8.05 -7.80 -1.34
CA GLN A 108 9.34 -7.13 -1.49
C GLN A 108 9.39 -5.80 -0.72
N ALA A 109 8.32 -5.01 -0.75
CA ALA A 109 8.23 -3.77 0.02
C ALA A 109 8.29 -4.03 1.54
N ALA A 110 7.58 -5.04 2.03
CA ALA A 110 7.62 -5.44 3.43
C ALA A 110 9.02 -5.91 3.85
N ALA A 111 9.71 -6.68 3.00
CA ALA A 111 11.08 -7.12 3.25
C ALA A 111 12.07 -5.94 3.29
N ALA A 112 11.91 -4.96 2.40
CA ALA A 112 12.73 -3.75 2.39
C ALA A 112 12.52 -2.89 3.66
N GLN A 113 11.27 -2.75 4.12
CA GLN A 113 10.96 -2.05 5.37
C GLN A 113 11.60 -2.76 6.58
N ALA A 114 11.46 -4.09 6.67
CA ALA A 114 12.07 -4.86 7.76
C ALA A 114 13.60 -4.72 7.78
N ALA A 115 14.24 -4.72 6.60
CA ALA A 115 15.68 -4.49 6.49
C ALA A 115 16.08 -3.08 6.95
N ALA A 116 15.28 -2.05 6.61
CA ALA A 116 15.52 -0.68 7.05
C ALA A 116 15.38 -0.53 8.57
N GLU A 117 14.37 -1.17 9.18
CA GLU A 117 14.18 -1.18 10.63
C GLU A 117 15.33 -1.87 11.36
N GLN A 118 15.84 -2.99 10.83
CA GLN A 118 17.02 -3.67 11.37
C GLN A 118 18.26 -2.78 11.29
N ALA A 119 18.51 -2.14 10.14
CA ALA A 119 19.64 -1.22 9.98
C ALA A 119 19.55 -0.03 10.95
N ALA A 120 18.35 0.53 11.17
CA ALA A 120 18.14 1.60 12.13
C ALA A 120 18.39 1.13 13.58
N ALA A 121 17.96 -0.09 13.94
CA ALA A 121 18.22 -0.67 15.25
C ALA A 121 19.73 -0.87 15.50
N GLU A 122 20.47 -1.35 14.49
CA GLU A 122 21.93 -1.49 14.55
C GLU A 122 22.64 -0.14 14.74
N GLN A 123 22.20 0.91 14.03
CA GLN A 123 22.75 2.26 14.20
C GLN A 123 22.51 2.81 15.62
N VAL A 124 21.31 2.60 16.18
CA VAL A 124 21.01 3.00 17.56
C VAL A 124 21.89 2.23 18.56
N ALA A 125 22.06 0.92 18.37
CA ALA A 125 22.91 0.11 19.23
C ALA A 125 24.38 0.57 19.17
N ALA A 126 24.89 0.88 17.97
CA ALA A 126 26.24 1.42 17.78
C ALA A 126 26.42 2.78 18.46
N ALA A 127 25.44 3.69 18.33
CA ALA A 127 25.47 5.01 18.98
C ALA A 127 25.47 4.90 20.52
N GLN A 128 24.66 3.98 21.07
CA GLN A 128 24.64 3.71 22.51
C GLN A 128 25.97 3.15 23.00
N ALA A 129 26.59 2.23 22.26
CA ALA A 129 27.90 1.68 22.59
C ALA A 129 28.99 2.79 22.60
N ALA A 130 28.97 3.69 21.61
CA ALA A 130 29.88 4.83 21.56
C ALA A 130 29.69 5.81 22.73
N ALA A 131 28.44 6.11 23.09
CA ALA A 131 28.13 6.97 24.24
C ALA A 131 28.61 6.36 25.57
N GLN A 132 28.42 5.06 25.77
CA GLN A 132 28.93 4.35 26.95
C GLN A 132 30.47 4.37 27.00
N ALA A 133 31.14 4.22 25.86
CA ALA A 133 32.60 4.33 25.79
C ALA A 133 33.10 5.73 26.20
N ALA A 134 32.43 6.80 25.75
CA ALA A 134 32.76 8.18 26.11
C ALA A 134 32.53 8.48 27.61
N GLN A 135 31.47 7.93 28.21
CA GLN A 135 31.23 8.10 29.64
C GLN A 135 32.31 7.42 30.51
N ARG A 136 32.87 6.30 30.05
CA ARG A 136 33.95 5.61 30.75
C ARG A 136 35.24 6.44 30.81
N THR A 137 35.54 7.24 29.79
CA THR A 137 36.76 8.08 29.77
C THR A 137 36.62 9.34 30.61
N ALA A 138 35.42 9.93 30.70
CA ALA A 138 35.19 11.17 31.47
C ALA A 138 35.32 11.00 33.00
N LYS A 139 35.06 9.81 33.55
CA LYS A 139 35.03 9.57 35.00
C LYS A 139 36.42 9.65 35.68
N VAL A 140 37.52 9.79 34.93
CA VAL A 140 38.90 9.81 35.47
C VAL A 140 39.41 11.23 35.75
N ALA A 141 38.83 12.27 35.15
CA ALA A 141 39.30 13.65 35.33
C ALA A 141 38.50 14.38 36.42
N THR A 142 38.97 14.38 37.66
CA THR A 142 38.43 15.25 38.72
C THR A 142 39.22 16.56 38.72
N PRO A 143 38.64 17.71 38.31
CA PRO A 143 39.30 19.00 38.46
C PRO A 143 39.29 19.46 39.93
N PRO A 144 40.35 20.13 40.40
CA PRO A 144 40.42 20.70 41.74
C PRO A 144 39.37 21.81 41.92
N ARG A 145 38.60 21.72 43.01
CA ARG A 145 37.54 22.67 43.36
C ARG A 145 38.14 23.93 44.00
N LEU A 146 38.08 25.05 43.29
CA LEU A 146 38.37 26.37 43.88
C LEU A 146 37.14 26.94 44.59
N ALA A 147 37.35 27.48 45.79
CA ALA A 147 36.32 28.08 46.63
C ALA A 147 35.86 29.42 46.03
N PRO A 148 34.55 29.63 45.81
CA PRO A 148 34.05 30.91 45.32
C PRO A 148 33.99 31.96 46.44
N PRO A 149 34.32 33.23 46.14
CA PRO A 149 34.22 34.33 47.09
C PRO A 149 32.76 34.69 47.42
N PRO A 150 32.49 35.30 48.60
CA PRO A 150 31.15 35.67 49.03
C PRO A 150 30.57 36.78 48.14
N ARG A 151 29.35 36.56 47.62
CA ARG A 151 28.64 37.47 46.73
C ARG A 151 27.72 38.44 47.52
N PRO A 152 27.60 39.71 47.09
CA PRO A 152 26.63 40.65 47.63
C PRO A 152 25.18 40.17 47.44
N PRO A 153 24.21 40.65 48.26
CA PRO A 153 22.80 40.29 48.12
C PRO A 153 22.25 40.77 46.77
N ALA A 154 21.74 39.81 45.98
CA ALA A 154 21.18 40.08 44.66
C ALA A 154 19.80 40.74 44.77
N PRO A 155 19.46 41.66 43.85
CA PRO A 155 18.11 42.23 43.75
C PRO A 155 17.06 41.11 43.57
N PRO A 156 15.80 41.35 44.00
CA PRO A 156 14.72 40.38 43.86
C PRO A 156 14.59 39.97 42.39
N LYS A 157 14.74 38.66 42.15
CA LYS A 157 14.65 38.09 40.81
C LYS A 157 13.22 38.35 40.29
N PRO A 158 13.05 38.90 39.07
CA PRO A 158 11.74 38.98 38.44
C PRO A 158 11.06 37.60 38.51
N PRO A 159 9.73 37.55 38.68
CA PRO A 159 9.02 36.28 38.58
C PRO A 159 9.44 35.60 37.28
N PRO A 160 9.83 34.31 37.32
CA PRO A 160 10.20 33.61 36.11
C PRO A 160 9.04 33.67 35.13
N GLY A 161 9.31 34.10 33.90
CA GLY A 161 8.35 34.01 32.81
C GLY A 161 7.91 32.56 32.58
N PRO A 162 6.87 32.34 31.75
CA PRO A 162 6.41 30.99 31.44
C PRO A 162 7.57 30.14 30.90
N THR A 163 7.70 28.93 31.43
CA THR A 163 8.71 27.97 30.97
C THR A 163 8.24 27.39 29.63
N ILE A 164 9.06 27.54 28.59
CA ILE A 164 8.76 26.97 27.26
C ILE A 164 9.07 25.47 27.30
N ALA A 165 8.02 24.65 27.24
CA ALA A 165 8.11 23.19 27.25
C ALA A 165 8.71 22.64 25.95
N TRP A 166 8.48 23.33 24.83
CA TRP A 166 8.96 22.92 23.52
C TRP A 166 9.06 24.10 22.56
N SER A 167 10.05 24.10 21.67
CA SER A 167 10.24 25.11 20.63
C SER A 167 10.48 24.44 19.28
N THR A 168 9.82 24.94 18.22
CA THR A 168 9.99 24.46 16.85
C THR A 168 9.67 25.56 15.84
N THR A 169 9.73 25.23 14.55
CA THR A 169 9.41 26.12 13.42
C THR A 169 8.56 25.38 12.39
N VAL A 170 7.81 26.11 11.57
CA VAL A 170 7.18 25.56 10.36
C VAL A 170 8.20 25.56 9.23
N VAL A 171 8.51 24.38 8.69
CA VAL A 171 9.61 24.18 7.72
C VAL A 171 9.14 23.80 6.33
N ASP A 172 7.87 23.45 6.19
CA ASP A 172 7.34 22.94 4.92
C ASP A 172 5.82 23.17 4.82
N THR A 173 5.26 22.97 3.64
CA THR A 173 3.82 23.02 3.38
C THR A 173 3.45 21.94 2.36
N GLY A 174 2.37 21.22 2.61
CA GLY A 174 1.87 20.19 1.70
C GLY A 174 1.22 19.01 2.42
N GLY A 175 1.09 17.90 1.71
CA GLY A 175 0.46 16.68 2.22
C GLY A 175 1.43 15.69 2.86
N GLN A 176 1.06 14.41 2.83
CA GLN A 176 1.83 13.34 3.45
C GLN A 176 3.28 13.26 2.95
N GLU A 177 3.51 13.54 1.67
CA GLU A 177 4.85 13.59 1.09
C GLU A 177 5.74 14.67 1.74
N ALA A 178 5.18 15.84 2.06
CA ALA A 178 5.91 16.89 2.75
C ALA A 178 6.28 16.48 4.18
N VAL A 179 5.33 15.90 4.92
CA VAL A 179 5.59 15.34 6.25
C VAL A 179 6.67 14.25 6.20
N ASN A 180 6.63 13.38 5.19
CA ASN A 180 7.59 12.30 4.99
C ASN A 180 9.03 12.77 4.71
N ARG A 181 9.24 14.02 4.28
CA ARG A 181 10.59 14.58 4.09
C ARG A 181 11.35 14.77 5.41
N CYS A 182 10.67 14.74 6.56
CA CYS A 182 11.31 14.67 7.87
C CYS A 182 12.32 15.80 8.15
N LEU A 183 11.97 17.04 7.77
CA LEU A 183 12.89 18.19 7.80
C LEU A 183 13.20 18.76 9.21
N GLY A 184 12.71 18.12 10.29
CA GLY A 184 13.01 18.53 11.66
C GLY A 184 12.08 19.61 12.26
N GLY A 185 10.98 19.95 11.57
CA GLY A 185 10.00 20.94 12.02
C GLY A 185 8.58 20.58 11.60
N LEU A 186 7.65 21.49 11.89
CA LEU A 186 6.24 21.35 11.55
C LEU A 186 6.04 21.51 10.04
N THR A 187 5.14 20.71 9.46
CA THR A 187 4.65 20.91 8.09
C THR A 187 3.26 21.51 8.17
N HIS A 188 3.01 22.62 7.49
CA HIS A 188 1.65 23.11 7.34
C HIS A 188 0.88 22.20 6.37
N TRP A 189 -0.16 21.54 6.85
CA TRP A 189 -1.03 20.73 6.02
C TRP A 189 -1.88 21.62 5.12
N PHE A 190 -2.11 21.18 3.88
CA PHE A 190 -2.80 22.00 2.87
C PHE A 190 -4.30 22.21 3.15
N GLU A 191 -4.88 21.41 4.05
CA GLU A 191 -6.26 21.52 4.51
C GLU A 191 -6.29 21.95 5.97
N ASP A 192 -7.07 22.99 6.26
CA ASP A 192 -7.41 23.39 7.63
C ASP A 192 -8.49 22.47 8.21
N VAL A 193 -8.42 22.20 9.51
CA VAL A 193 -9.43 21.43 10.23
C VAL A 193 -10.33 22.38 11.00
N ASP A 194 -11.63 22.39 10.70
CA ASP A 194 -12.58 23.35 11.26
C ASP A 194 -12.11 24.82 11.10
N GLY A 195 -11.42 25.12 9.98
CA GLY A 195 -10.85 26.45 9.70
C GLY A 195 -9.59 26.77 10.52
N LYS A 196 -8.96 25.78 11.14
CA LYS A 196 -7.73 25.92 11.94
C LYS A 196 -6.53 25.34 11.19
N PRO A 197 -5.40 26.07 11.11
CA PRO A 197 -4.16 25.53 10.57
C PRO A 197 -3.73 24.25 11.29
N TYR A 198 -3.40 23.24 10.49
CA TYR A 198 -3.03 21.91 10.96
C TYR A 198 -1.56 21.61 10.66
N TYR A 199 -0.81 21.24 11.69
CA TYR A 199 0.64 21.10 11.63
C TYR A 199 1.11 19.70 12.07
N PRO A 200 1.10 18.70 11.16
CA PRO A 200 1.66 17.39 11.46
C PRO A 200 3.19 17.38 11.48
N ILE A 201 3.74 16.49 12.31
CA ILE A 201 5.16 16.15 12.36
C ILE A 201 5.32 14.68 12.77
N HIS A 202 6.17 13.95 12.06
CA HIS A 202 6.52 12.58 12.43
C HIS A 202 7.19 12.53 13.81
N ARG A 203 6.90 11.48 14.57
CA ARG A 203 7.46 11.27 15.92
C ARG A 203 8.98 11.35 15.91
N ALA A 204 9.61 10.64 14.98
CA ALA A 204 11.07 10.56 14.83
C ALA A 204 11.70 11.85 14.27
N CYS A 205 10.91 12.75 13.68
CA CYS A 205 11.38 13.97 13.01
C CYS A 205 11.32 15.21 13.91
N GLY A 206 11.27 15.02 15.23
CA GLY A 206 11.13 16.11 16.21
C GLY A 206 9.74 16.22 16.84
N GLY A 207 8.81 15.31 16.52
CA GLY A 207 7.46 15.30 17.09
C GLY A 207 7.35 14.74 18.51
N MET A 208 8.38 14.04 19.01
CA MET A 208 8.38 13.45 20.37
C MET A 208 7.91 14.41 21.50
N PRO A 209 8.32 15.70 21.54
CA PRO A 209 7.87 16.62 22.59
C PRO A 209 6.36 16.89 22.59
N VAL A 210 5.68 16.82 21.43
CA VAL A 210 4.22 16.97 21.33
C VAL A 210 3.50 15.92 22.21
N LEU A 211 4.09 14.73 22.34
CA LEU A 211 3.55 13.66 23.19
C LEU A 211 3.67 13.97 24.69
N ALA A 212 4.57 14.86 25.10
CA ALA A 212 4.76 15.22 26.51
C ALA A 212 3.88 16.39 26.96
N LEU A 213 3.26 17.12 26.02
CA LEU A 213 2.49 18.34 26.29
C LEU A 213 1.23 18.07 27.13
N ARG A 214 1.00 18.99 28.06
CA ARG A 214 -0.12 19.04 29.00
C ARG A 214 -0.87 20.36 28.84
N LEU A 215 -2.12 20.40 29.29
CA LEU A 215 -2.92 21.63 29.31
C LEU A 215 -2.19 22.71 30.12
N GLY A 216 -2.09 23.92 29.58
CA GLY A 216 -1.37 25.06 30.17
C GLY A 216 0.14 25.11 29.87
N ASP A 217 0.72 24.08 29.25
CA ASP A 217 2.11 24.15 28.81
C ASP A 217 2.28 25.23 27.74
N HIS A 218 3.41 25.93 27.77
CA HIS A 218 3.75 26.95 26.80
C HIS A 218 4.71 26.37 25.75
N VAL A 219 4.40 26.57 24.47
CA VAL A 219 5.24 26.15 23.34
C VAL A 219 5.59 27.35 22.48
N ARG A 220 6.74 27.31 21.81
CA ARG A 220 7.17 28.36 20.87
C ARG A 220 7.20 27.83 19.45
N ILE A 221 6.43 28.42 18.56
CA ILE A 221 6.37 28.05 17.14
C ILE A 221 6.60 29.32 16.34
N ASP A 222 7.64 29.34 15.51
CA ASP A 222 8.05 30.52 14.71
C ASP A 222 8.18 31.81 15.53
N GLY A 223 8.67 31.69 16.76
CA GLY A 223 8.85 32.81 17.68
C GLY A 223 7.59 33.22 18.46
N ILE A 224 6.41 32.77 18.06
CA ILE A 224 5.14 33.01 18.76
C ILE A 224 5.00 32.01 19.92
N VAL A 225 4.59 32.50 21.10
CA VAL A 225 4.30 31.63 22.25
C VAL A 225 2.83 31.23 22.22
N TRP A 226 2.58 29.95 22.39
CA TRP A 226 1.25 29.36 22.42
C TRP A 226 1.04 28.59 23.72
N VAL A 227 -0.21 28.50 24.17
CA VAL A 227 -0.64 27.68 25.31
C VAL A 227 -1.43 26.49 24.81
N VAL A 228 -1.17 25.32 25.37
CA VAL A 228 -1.94 24.10 25.13
C VAL A 228 -3.31 24.22 25.79
N THR A 229 -4.37 24.23 24.97
CA THR A 229 -5.76 24.40 25.41
C THR A 229 -6.56 23.11 25.36
N ASP A 230 -6.22 22.18 24.46
CA ASP A 230 -6.86 20.87 24.37
C ASP A 230 -5.89 19.80 23.82
N ARG A 231 -6.19 18.52 24.02
CA ARG A 231 -5.46 17.40 23.42
C ARG A 231 -6.34 16.15 23.30
N ARG A 232 -6.11 15.38 22.24
CA ARG A 232 -6.84 14.12 21.99
C ARG A 232 -5.94 13.11 21.31
N ASP A 233 -6.07 11.85 21.73
CA ASP A 233 -5.49 10.72 21.00
C ASP A 233 -6.55 10.11 20.08
N VAL A 234 -6.19 9.85 18.84
CA VAL A 234 -7.08 9.34 17.80
C VAL A 234 -6.43 8.14 17.09
N PRO A 235 -7.19 7.19 16.54
CA PRO A 235 -6.64 6.14 15.69
C PRO A 235 -5.87 6.72 14.49
N LYS A 236 -4.79 6.06 14.08
CA LYS A 236 -4.06 6.41 12.86
C LYS A 236 -4.95 6.16 11.64
N GLY A 237 -4.92 7.09 10.69
CA GLY A 237 -5.79 7.03 9.51
C GLY A 237 -7.22 7.54 9.77
N SER A 238 -7.54 7.96 10.99
CA SER A 238 -8.72 8.79 11.22
C SER A 238 -8.69 10.02 10.31
N ARG A 239 -9.86 10.42 9.82
CA ARG A 239 -9.99 11.62 8.99
C ARG A 239 -9.80 12.86 9.89
N TYR A 240 -9.65 14.02 9.25
CA TYR A 240 -9.42 15.29 9.93
C TYR A 240 -10.55 15.66 10.91
N ASP A 241 -11.77 15.15 10.71
CA ASP A 241 -12.90 15.31 11.63
C ASP A 241 -12.65 14.74 13.03
N ALA A 242 -11.69 13.84 13.20
CA ALA A 242 -11.30 13.34 14.52
C ALA A 242 -10.68 14.43 15.41
N ALA A 243 -10.18 15.52 14.81
CA ALA A 243 -9.75 16.72 15.52
C ALA A 243 -10.88 17.76 15.73
N ALA A 244 -12.09 17.49 15.23
CA ALA A 244 -13.19 18.42 15.34
C ALA A 244 -13.54 18.71 16.81
N GLY A 245 -13.87 19.97 17.07
CA GLY A 245 -14.26 20.46 18.39
C GLY A 245 -13.14 20.61 19.42
N LEU A 246 -11.86 20.43 19.05
CA LEU A 246 -10.74 20.78 19.94
C LEU A 246 -10.64 22.31 20.09
N ASP A 247 -10.52 22.81 21.31
CA ASP A 247 -10.44 24.24 21.58
C ASP A 247 -9.03 24.79 21.33
N GLY A 248 -8.87 25.73 20.39
CA GLY A 248 -7.57 26.24 19.95
C GLY A 248 -7.63 26.97 18.60
N GLN A 249 -6.58 27.74 18.31
CA GLN A 249 -6.39 28.49 17.06
C GLN A 249 -5.61 27.69 16.01
N ILE A 250 -4.66 26.84 16.46
CA ILE A 250 -3.91 25.93 15.60
C ILE A 250 -3.89 24.52 16.21
N LEU A 251 -3.60 23.53 15.38
CA LEU A 251 -3.53 22.13 15.78
C LEU A 251 -2.17 21.55 15.41
N VAL A 252 -1.57 20.79 16.31
CA VAL A 252 -0.31 20.07 16.08
C VAL A 252 -0.53 18.58 16.25
N GLN A 253 0.02 17.76 15.36
CA GLN A 253 -0.19 16.31 15.39
C GLN A 253 1.12 15.52 15.30
N THR A 254 1.22 14.43 16.07
CA THR A 254 2.28 13.43 15.91
C THR A 254 1.78 12.01 16.19
N CYS A 255 2.55 10.99 15.81
CA CYS A 255 2.22 9.58 16.08
C CYS A 255 2.70 9.14 17.48
N LEU A 256 1.94 8.28 18.16
CA LEU A 256 2.39 7.60 19.39
C LEU A 256 3.37 6.47 19.05
N ARG A 257 3.89 5.77 20.09
CA ARG A 257 4.87 4.68 19.94
C ARG A 257 4.30 3.40 19.33
N ASP A 258 3.01 3.16 19.51
CA ASP A 258 2.31 1.97 19.02
C ASP A 258 2.07 2.00 17.50
N ASP A 259 2.36 3.13 16.84
CA ASP A 259 2.08 3.43 15.45
C ASP A 259 0.61 3.22 15.02
N ALA A 260 -0.29 3.01 15.99
CA ALA A 260 -1.72 2.80 15.81
C ALA A 260 -2.54 4.02 16.24
N THR A 261 -1.95 4.90 17.06
CA THR A 261 -2.60 6.12 17.54
C THR A 261 -1.76 7.36 17.24
N MET A 262 -2.45 8.51 17.17
CA MET A 262 -1.87 9.83 16.94
C MET A 262 -2.38 10.78 18.01
N ARG A 263 -1.52 11.70 18.46
CA ARG A 263 -1.90 12.78 19.39
C ARG A 263 -2.09 14.05 18.60
N ILE A 264 -3.21 14.72 18.84
CA ILE A 264 -3.53 16.06 18.35
C ILE A 264 -3.56 16.99 19.56
N VAL A 265 -2.88 18.12 19.46
CA VAL A 265 -2.79 19.13 20.50
C VAL A 265 -3.28 20.45 19.92
N ALA A 266 -4.26 21.06 20.57
CA ALA A 266 -4.77 22.37 20.19
C ALA A 266 -4.07 23.46 20.99
N LEU A 267 -3.69 24.53 20.29
CA LEU A 267 -2.89 25.61 20.82
C LEU A 267 -3.57 26.95 20.57
N THR A 268 -3.50 27.85 21.54
CA THR A 268 -3.98 29.25 21.44
C THR A 268 -2.82 30.20 21.72
N ALA A 269 -2.72 31.30 20.98
CA ALA A 269 -1.68 32.30 21.25
C ALA A 269 -1.75 32.79 22.72
N ALA A 270 -0.59 32.84 23.38
CA ALA A 270 -0.43 33.20 24.79
C ALA A 270 -0.52 34.71 25.04
#